data_AF-A0A815RKY5-F1
#
_entry.id   AF-A0A815RKY5-F1
#
_cell.length_a   1.000
_cell.length_b   1.000
_cell.length_c   1.000
_cell.angle_alpha   90.00
_cell.angle_beta   90.00
_cell.angle_gamma   90.00
#
_symmetry.space_group_name_H-M   'P 1'
#
loop_
_entity.id
_entity.type
_entity.pdbx_description
1 polymer ?
#
loop_
_entity_poly.entity_id
_entity_poly.type
_entity_poly.pdbx_seq_one_letter_code
_entity_poly.pdbx_strand_id
1 'polypeptide(L)' 'ALAKSLVAYTQKFVDEATKKQFRDILVQYDRSLLVSDPRRCEPKKFGGPGARAKYQKSYR' A
#
# COMPACT_ATOMS: atom_id res chain seq x y z
N ALA A 1 -2.95 -9.16 -4.60
CA ALA A 1 -3.49 -9.50 -5.93
C ALA A 1 -4.64 -10.50 -5.82
N LEU A 2 -4.41 -11.67 -5.20
CA LEU A 2 -5.42 -12.73 -5.01
C LEU A 2 -6.65 -12.31 -4.19
N ALA A 3 -6.45 -11.64 -3.06
CA ALA A 3 -7.58 -11.15 -2.24
C ALA A 3 -8.48 -10.16 -3.00
N LYS A 4 -7.87 -9.24 -3.76
CA LYS A 4 -8.59 -8.30 -4.63
C LYS A 4 -9.37 -9.02 -5.74
N SER A 5 -8.77 -10.03 -6.37
CA SER A 5 -9.45 -10.79 -7.44
C SER A 5 -10.61 -11.61 -6.91
N LEU A 6 -10.51 -12.17 -5.70
CA LEU A 6 -11.61 -12.89 -5.06
C LEU A 6 -12.83 -11.98 -4.87
N VAL A 7 -12.63 -10.81 -4.25
CA VAL A 7 -13.70 -9.82 -4.01
C VAL A 7 -14.30 -9.32 -5.33
N ALA A 8 -13.48 -9.13 -6.36
CA ALA A 8 -13.94 -8.71 -7.69
C ALA A 8 -14.73 -9.80 -8.43
N TYR A 9 -14.36 -11.08 -8.25
CA TYR A 9 -15.10 -12.21 -8.80
C TYR A 9 -16.48 -12.33 -8.13
N THR A 10 -16.52 -12.30 -6.80
CA THR A 10 -17.79 -12.39 -6.04
C THR A 10 -18.74 -11.24 -6.36
N GLN A 11 -18.19 -10.03 -6.55
CA GLN A 11 -18.95 -8.85 -6.99
C GLN A 11 -19.68 -9.06 -8.33
N LYS A 12 -19.09 -9.81 -9.26
CA LYS A 12 -19.57 -9.90 -10.64
C LYS A 12 -20.44 -11.13 -10.88
N PHE A 13 -20.16 -12.24 -10.20
CA PHE A 13 -20.71 -13.55 -10.57
C PHE A 13 -21.50 -14.25 -9.45
N VAL A 14 -21.51 -13.71 -8.22
CA VAL A 14 -22.15 -14.37 -7.07
C VAL A 14 -23.24 -13.46 -6.50
N ASP A 15 -22.98 -12.77 -5.39
CA ASP A 15 -23.94 -11.88 -4.73
C ASP A 15 -23.24 -10.88 -3.78
N GLU A 16 -23.95 -9.83 -3.41
CA GLU A 16 -23.44 -8.74 -2.58
C GLU A 16 -23.23 -9.13 -1.11
N ALA A 17 -24.03 -10.05 -0.57
CA ALA A 17 -23.93 -10.44 0.84
C ALA A 17 -22.63 -11.21 1.08
N THR A 18 -22.33 -12.19 0.21
CA THR A 18 -21.11 -13.00 0.30
C THR A 18 -19.85 -12.16 0.06
N LYS A 19 -19.91 -11.23 -0.91
CA LYS A 19 -18.83 -10.25 -1.12
C LYS A 19 -18.55 -9.42 0.14
N LYS A 20 -19.59 -8.94 0.83
CA LYS A 20 -19.43 -8.15 2.06
C LYS A 20 -18.76 -8.98 3.16
N GLN A 21 -19.19 -10.22 3.36
CA GLN A 21 -18.58 -11.13 4.33
C GLN A 21 -17.08 -11.36 4.05
N PHE A 22 -16.71 -11.65 2.81
CA PHE A 22 -15.29 -11.82 2.45
C PHE A 22 -14.48 -10.54 2.68
N ARG A 23 -15.04 -9.38 2.32
CA ARG A 23 -14.37 -8.11 2.56
C ARG A 23 -14.16 -7.85 4.05
N ASP A 24 -15.17 -8.10 4.88
CA ASP A 24 -15.10 -7.86 6.32
C ASP A 24 -14.07 -8.77 6.99
N ILE A 25 -14.03 -10.07 6.63
CA ILE A 25 -13.01 -11.02 7.10
C ILE A 25 -11.61 -10.56 6.70
N LEU A 26 -11.41 -10.18 5.43
CA LEU A 26 -10.10 -9.75 4.94
C LEU A 26 -9.63 -8.46 5.61
N VAL A 27 -10.53 -7.51 5.87
CA VAL A 27 -10.21 -6.25 6.57
C VAL A 27 -9.87 -6.50 8.03
N GLN A 28 -10.59 -7.41 8.71
CA GLN A 28 -10.30 -7.78 10.09
C GLN A 28 -8.93 -8.46 10.25
N TYR A 29 -8.53 -9.27 9.27
CA TYR A 29 -7.22 -9.92 9.28
C TYR A 29 -6.10 -8.93 8.91
N ASP A 30 -6.13 -8.38 7.70
CA ASP A 30 -5.14 -7.41 7.24
C ASP A 30 -5.68 -6.54 6.09
N ARG A 31 -5.80 -5.23 6.36
CA ARG A 31 -6.23 -4.22 5.39
C ARG A 31 -5.32 -4.13 4.16
N SER A 32 -4.03 -4.46 4.29
CA SER A 32 -3.04 -4.37 3.20
C SER A 32 -3.33 -5.34 2.04
N LEU A 33 -4.11 -6.40 2.30
CA LEU A 33 -4.55 -7.35 1.27
C LEU A 33 -5.46 -6.70 0.22
N LEU A 34 -6.21 -5.68 0.62
CA LEU A 34 -7.18 -4.98 -0.22
C LEU A 34 -6.72 -3.59 -0.66
N VAL A 35 -5.79 -2.94 0.05
CA VAL A 35 -5.29 -1.60 -0.30
C VAL A 35 -3.77 -1.64 -0.37
N SER A 36 -3.19 -1.08 -1.42
CA SER A 36 -1.73 -1.00 -1.54
C SER A 36 -1.16 0.00 -0.56
N ASP A 37 0.00 -0.33 0.00
CA ASP A 37 0.79 0.60 0.79
C ASP A 37 1.28 1.79 -0.07
N PRO A 38 0.98 3.05 0.32
CA PRO A 38 1.40 4.23 -0.43
C PRO A 38 2.89 4.56 -0.30
N ARG A 39 3.63 3.93 0.64
CA ARG A 39 5.03 4.25 0.91
C ARG A 39 5.90 4.01 -0.33
N ARG A 40 6.69 5.03 -0.69
CA ARG A 40 7.67 5.01 -1.79
C ARG A 40 8.95 5.68 -1.34
N CYS A 41 10.08 5.23 -1.89
CA CYS A 41 11.38 5.88 -1.63
C CYS A 41 11.36 7.31 -2.17
N GLU A 42 11.73 8.27 -1.33
CA GLU A 42 11.86 9.66 -1.75
C GLU A 42 13.01 9.81 -2.77
N PRO A 43 12.85 10.60 -3.84
CA PRO A 43 13.90 10.81 -4.82
C PRO A 43 15.07 11.59 -4.22
N LYS A 44 16.30 11.23 -4.60
CA LYS A 44 17.52 11.95 -4.21
C LYS A 44 17.47 13.41 -4.68
N LYS A 45 17.82 14.34 -3.81
CA LYS A 45 18.02 15.76 -4.13
C LYS A 45 19.52 16.08 -4.15
N PHE A 46 19.92 17.10 -4.90
CA PHE A 46 21.32 17.51 -4.96
C PHE A 46 21.84 18.01 -3.60
N GLY A 47 23.17 18.04 -3.43
CA GLY A 47 23.83 18.56 -2.23
C GLY A 47 23.99 17.57 -1.08
N GLY A 48 23.94 16.27 -1.36
CA GLY A 48 24.27 15.23 -0.40
C GLY A 48 24.09 13.82 -0.96
N PRO A 49 24.39 12.79 -0.15
CA PRO A 49 24.39 11.42 -0.63
C PRO A 49 22.98 10.83 -0.79
N GLY A 50 21.94 11.34 -0.10
CA GLY A 50 20.61 10.73 -0.05
C GLY A 50 19.45 11.71 -0.28
N ALA A 51 18.21 11.21 -0.16
CA ALA A 51 17.00 12.03 -0.28
C ALA A 51 16.98 13.21 0.70
N ARG A 52 17.44 12.97 1.94
CA ARG A 52 17.47 13.96 3.02
C ARG A 52 18.88 14.31 3.52
N ALA A 53 19.83 13.40 3.38
CA ALA A 53 21.20 13.61 3.83
C ALA A 53 21.88 14.73 3.03
N LYS A 54 22.59 15.63 3.72
CA LYS A 54 23.38 16.72 3.13
C LYS A 54 24.86 16.50 3.42
N TYR A 55 25.74 17.03 2.56
CA TYR A 55 27.17 17.03 2.86
C TYR A 55 27.45 17.91 4.08
N GLN A 56 28.23 17.38 5.03
CA GLN A 56 28.63 18.10 6.22
C GLN A 56 29.48 19.31 5.82
N LYS A 57 29.20 20.47 6.40
CA LYS A 57 29.96 21.70 6.19
C LYS A 57 30.77 22.03 7.44
N SER A 58 32.02 22.46 7.25
CA SER A 58 32.89 22.97 8.31
C SER A 58 32.92 24.49 8.21
N TYR A 59 31.94 25.17 8.80
CA TYR A 59 32.05 26.61 9.01
C TYR A 59 32.49 26.84 10.45
N ARG A 60 33.74 27.27 10.56
CA ARG A 60 34.34 27.87 11.74
C ARG A 60 34.92 29.20 11.29
#